data_AF-A0A2T9K0T1-F1
#
_entry.id   AF-A0A2T9K0T1-F1
#
_cell.length_a   1.000
_cell.length_b   1.000
_cell.length_c   1.000
_cell.angle_alpha   90.00
_cell.angle_beta   90.00
_cell.angle_gamma   90.00
#
_symmetry.space_group_name_H-M   'P 1'
#
loop_
_entity.id
_entity.type
_entity.pdbx_description
1 polymer ?
#
loop_
_entity_poly.entity_id
_entity_poly.type
_entity_poly.pdbx_seq_one_letter_code
_entity_poly.pdbx_strand_id
1 'polypeptide(L)'
;MRAWLTLLGGLVLWAAHFLAAYAIASLVDISSYEHQAPLTWLLASLTLACVLAAVALAARAWRATRRPDLGGAFVQRLSVLASMLSAIAIMWQSAPFLWRY
;
A
#
# COMPACT_ATOMS: atom_id res chain seq x y z
N MET A 1 19.99 7.46 5.04
CA MET A 1 18.79 6.64 5.37
C MET A 1 17.46 7.32 4.97
N ARG A 2 17.20 8.59 5.32
CA ARG A 2 15.91 9.27 5.00
C ARG A 2 15.53 9.30 3.51
N ALA A 3 16.50 9.46 2.62
CA ALA A 3 16.28 9.42 1.17
C ALA A 3 15.77 8.05 0.70
N TRP A 4 16.42 6.96 1.16
CA TRP A 4 16.00 5.58 0.88
C TRP A 4 14.59 5.28 1.41
N LEU A 5 14.26 5.72 2.63
CA LEU A 5 12.91 5.57 3.19
C LEU A 5 11.85 6.34 2.39
N THR A 6 12.22 7.48 1.80
CA THR A 6 11.29 8.26 0.96
C THR A 6 11.08 7.56 -0.38
N LEU A 7 12.15 7.06 -0.98
CA LEU A 7 12.16 6.41 -2.29
C LEU A 7 11.45 5.04 -2.26
N LEU A 8 11.72 4.24 -1.23
CA LEU A 8 11.21 2.88 -1.09
C LEU A 8 9.94 2.79 -0.24
N GLY A 9 9.51 3.87 0.40
CA GLY A 9 8.40 3.84 1.37
C GLY A 9 7.10 3.27 0.79
N GLY A 10 6.76 3.62 -0.45
CA GLY A 10 5.61 3.03 -1.15
C GLY A 10 5.77 1.54 -1.37
N LEU A 11 6.94 1.10 -1.86
CA LEU A 11 7.21 -0.31 -2.16
C LEU A 11 7.25 -1.18 -0.89
N VAL A 12 7.81 -0.65 0.20
CA VAL A 12 7.80 -1.32 1.52
C VAL A 12 6.37 -1.45 2.03
N LEU A 13 5.55 -0.40 1.89
CA LEU A 13 4.14 -0.43 2.27
C LEU A 13 3.36 -1.46 1.44
N TRP A 14 3.59 -1.52 0.13
CA TRP A 14 3.03 -2.56 -0.73
C TRP A 14 3.46 -3.96 -0.29
N ALA A 15 4.75 -4.19 -0.04
CA ALA A 15 5.25 -5.50 0.38
C ALA A 15 4.65 -5.94 1.73
N ALA A 16 4.50 -5.01 2.67
CA ALA A 16 3.87 -5.27 3.97
C ALA A 16 2.38 -5.60 3.81
N HIS A 17 1.65 -4.85 2.97
CA HIS A 17 0.26 -5.15 2.63
C HIS A 17 0.15 -6.52 1.95
N PHE A 18 1.00 -6.83 0.98
CA PHE A 18 1.02 -8.12 0.29
C PHE A 18 1.14 -9.27 1.28
N LEU A 19 2.10 -9.19 2.21
CA LEU A 19 2.33 -10.24 3.21
C LEU A 19 1.12 -10.42 4.12
N ALA A 20 0.55 -9.31 4.61
CA ALA A 20 -0.61 -9.35 5.47
C ALA A 20 -1.87 -9.85 4.74
N ALA A 21 -2.08 -9.42 3.50
CA ALA A 21 -3.19 -9.88 2.66
C ALA A 21 -3.09 -11.38 2.39
N TYR A 22 -1.89 -11.87 2.08
CA TYR A 22 -1.62 -13.30 1.91
C TYR A 22 -1.93 -14.08 3.19
N ALA A 23 -1.43 -13.62 4.35
CA ALA A 23 -1.70 -14.26 5.63
C ALA A 23 -3.20 -14.30 5.96
N ILE A 24 -3.93 -13.19 5.76
CA ILE A 24 -5.38 -13.14 6.02
C ILE A 24 -6.14 -14.08 5.07
N ALA A 25 -5.79 -14.10 3.77
CA ALA A 25 -6.41 -15.00 2.82
C ALA A 25 -6.18 -16.47 3.20
N SER A 26 -4.96 -16.84 3.60
CA SER A 26 -4.66 -18.19 4.09
C SER A 26 -5.43 -18.55 5.37
N LEU A 27 -5.65 -17.58 6.27
CA LEU A 27 -6.47 -17.79 7.46
C LEU A 27 -7.94 -18.02 7.10
N VAL A 28 -8.48 -17.28 6.13
CA VAL A 28 -9.87 -17.45 5.68
C VAL A 28 -10.09 -18.86 5.14
N ASP A 29 -9.16 -19.38 4.34
CA ASP A 29 -9.26 -20.73 3.74
C ASP A 29 -9.33 -21.87 4.77
N ILE A 30 -8.77 -21.68 5.99
CA ILE A 30 -8.78 -22.70 7.06
C ILE A 30 -9.77 -22.42 8.19
N SER A 31 -10.43 -21.25 8.17
CA SER A 31 -11.29 -20.79 9.26
C SER A 31 -12.74 -21.29 9.11
N SER A 32 -13.40 -21.52 10.26
CA SER A 32 -14.86 -21.76 10.31
C SER A 32 -15.63 -20.59 9.70
N TYR A 33 -16.81 -20.86 9.14
CA TYR A 33 -17.66 -19.87 8.47
C TYR A 33 -17.88 -18.58 9.28
N GLU A 34 -18.08 -18.70 10.60
CA GLU A 34 -18.27 -17.58 11.52
C GLU A 34 -17.09 -16.58 11.59
N HIS A 35 -15.88 -17.02 11.24
CA HIS A 35 -14.67 -16.19 11.24
C HIS A 35 -14.33 -15.61 9.86
N GLN A 36 -14.98 -16.06 8.79
CA GLN A 36 -14.68 -15.60 7.43
C GLN A 36 -15.06 -14.13 7.23
N ALA A 37 -16.26 -13.73 7.68
CA ALA A 37 -16.73 -12.35 7.57
C ALA A 37 -15.82 -11.33 8.29
N PRO A 38 -15.43 -11.51 9.57
CA PRO A 38 -14.54 -10.56 10.24
C PRO A 38 -13.14 -10.50 9.61
N LEU A 39 -12.61 -11.63 9.10
CA LEU A 39 -11.33 -11.65 8.39
C LEU A 39 -11.41 -10.87 7.06
N THR A 40 -12.52 -10.99 6.32
CA THR A 40 -12.76 -10.18 5.11
C THR A 40 -12.81 -8.69 5.43
N TRP A 41 -13.52 -8.29 6.50
CA TRP A 41 -13.55 -6.88 6.94
C TRP A 41 -12.20 -6.36 7.39
N LEU A 42 -11.40 -7.19 8.04
CA LEU A 42 -10.02 -6.88 8.41
C LEU A 42 -9.17 -6.62 7.16
N LEU A 43 -9.25 -7.49 6.14
CA LEU A 43 -8.54 -7.30 4.88
C LEU A 43 -8.98 -6.02 4.15
N ALA A 44 -10.28 -5.76 4.07
CA ALA A 44 -10.82 -4.57 3.43
C ALA A 44 -10.32 -3.28 4.13
N SER A 45 -10.36 -3.27 5.46
CA SER A 45 -9.92 -2.14 6.29
C SER A 45 -8.41 -1.91 6.18
N LEU A 46 -7.61 -2.99 6.23
CA LEU A 46 -6.17 -2.94 6.01
C LEU A 46 -5.83 -2.40 4.62
N THR A 47 -6.50 -2.90 3.59
CA THR A 47 -6.32 -2.46 2.20
C THR A 47 -6.60 -0.98 2.06
N LEU A 48 -7.73 -0.51 2.57
CA LEU A 48 -8.07 0.91 2.57
C LEU A 48 -7.01 1.76 3.28
N ALA A 49 -6.57 1.34 4.47
CA ALA A 49 -5.54 2.04 5.22
C ALA A 49 -4.21 2.12 4.44
N CYS A 50 -3.78 1.03 3.80
CA CYS A 50 -2.57 0.99 2.98
C CYS A 50 -2.69 1.84 1.72
N VAL A 51 -3.84 1.86 1.04
CA VAL A 51 -4.08 2.75 -0.11
C VAL A 51 -3.99 4.22 0.33
N LEU A 52 -4.67 4.59 1.42
CA LEU A 52 -4.63 5.96 1.94
C LEU A 52 -3.22 6.36 2.34
N ALA A 53 -2.46 5.47 2.97
CA ALA A 53 -1.07 5.70 3.32
C ALA A 53 -0.18 5.87 2.07
N ALA A 54 -0.36 5.06 1.03
CA ALA A 54 0.36 5.19 -0.24
C ALA A 54 0.04 6.53 -0.93
N VAL A 55 -1.23 6.95 -0.94
CA VAL A 55 -1.66 8.25 -1.45
C VAL A 55 -1.05 9.39 -0.63
N ALA A 56 -1.01 9.29 0.70
CA ALA A 56 -0.39 10.28 1.57
C ALA A 56 1.12 10.39 1.33
N LEU A 57 1.82 9.27 1.11
CA LEU A 57 3.24 9.25 0.74
C LEU A 57 3.50 9.94 -0.60
N ALA A 58 2.68 9.66 -1.62
CA ALA A 58 2.76 10.33 -2.91
C ALA A 58 2.48 11.83 -2.79
N ALA A 59 1.44 12.23 -2.06
CA ALA A 59 1.11 13.63 -1.84
C ALA A 59 2.24 14.38 -1.11
N ARG A 60 2.87 13.74 -0.11
CA ARG A 60 4.02 14.30 0.60
C ARG A 60 5.23 14.48 -0.32
N ALA A 61 5.58 13.47 -1.12
CA ALA A 61 6.67 13.55 -2.07
C ALA A 61 6.39 14.59 -3.17
N TRP A 62 5.15 14.68 -3.65
CA TRP A 62 4.73 15.68 -4.63
C TRP A 62 4.89 17.10 -4.09
N ARG A 63 4.50 17.37 -2.85
CA ARG A 63 4.72 18.69 -2.23
C ARG A 63 6.21 19.02 -2.14
N ALA A 64 7.06 18.03 -1.85
CA ALA A 64 8.51 18.20 -1.79
C ALA A 64 9.14 18.50 -3.17
N THR A 65 8.52 18.08 -4.28
CA THR A 65 9.00 18.45 -5.63
C THR A 65 8.94 19.96 -5.90
N ARG A 66 8.08 20.71 -5.19
CA ARG A 66 7.89 22.16 -5.38
C ARG A 66 8.96 23.02 -4.69
N ARG A 67 9.82 22.41 -3.87
CA ARG A 67 10.98 23.06 -3.22
C ARG A 67 12.19 22.14 -3.35
N PRO A 68 12.72 21.95 -4.58
CA PRO A 68 13.79 20.98 -4.77
C PRO A 68 15.10 21.53 -4.21
N ASP A 69 15.64 20.87 -3.19
CA ASP A 69 17.06 20.96 -2.87
C ASP A 69 17.86 20.44 -4.08
N LEU A 70 19.09 20.92 -4.30
CA LEU A 70 19.97 20.49 -5.40
C LEU A 70 20.08 18.95 -5.44
N GLY A 71 19.50 18.33 -6.48
CA GLY A 71 19.47 16.87 -6.70
C GLY A 71 18.23 16.13 -6.16
N GLY A 72 17.37 16.77 -5.37
CA GLY A 72 16.21 16.14 -4.73
C GLY A 72 15.02 15.86 -5.65
N ALA A 73 14.88 16.61 -6.75
CA ALA A 73 13.69 16.54 -7.62
C ALA A 73 13.48 15.15 -8.24
N PHE A 74 14.55 14.49 -8.67
CA PHE A 74 14.47 13.13 -9.23
C PHE A 74 13.97 12.14 -8.18
N VAL A 75 14.57 12.14 -6.99
CA VAL A 75 14.18 11.28 -5.87
C VAL A 75 12.71 11.49 -5.52
N GLN A 76 12.25 12.74 -5.44
CA GLN A 76 10.85 13.03 -5.11
C GLN A 76 9.89 12.54 -6.21
N ARG A 77 10.19 12.76 -7.49
CA ARG A 77 9.36 12.26 -8.61
C ARG A 77 9.29 10.74 -8.63
N LEU A 78 10.42 10.07 -8.44
CA LEU A 78 10.47 8.61 -8.35
C LEU A 78 9.68 8.10 -7.14
N SER A 79 9.76 8.79 -6.00
CA SER A 79 8.99 8.46 -4.79
C SER A 79 7.48 8.60 -5.00
N VAL A 80 7.04 9.63 -5.74
CA VAL A 80 5.63 9.79 -6.15
C VAL A 80 5.19 8.61 -7.02
N LEU A 81 5.96 8.29 -8.05
CA LEU A 81 5.66 7.19 -8.97
C LEU A 81 5.57 5.85 -8.21
N ALA A 82 6.57 5.54 -7.40
CA ALA A 82 6.62 4.31 -6.61
C ALA A 82 5.42 4.21 -5.64
N SER A 83 5.04 5.31 -5.00
CA SER A 83 3.90 5.34 -4.07
C SER A 83 2.56 5.16 -4.80
N MET A 84 2.40 5.78 -5.97
CA MET A 84 1.18 5.60 -6.80
C MET A 84 1.08 4.19 -7.37
N LEU A 85 2.19 3.64 -7.87
CA LEU A 85 2.24 2.26 -8.34
C LEU A 85 1.89 1.28 -7.20
N SER A 86 2.36 1.55 -5.98
CA SER A 86 2.03 0.77 -4.80
C SER A 86 0.54 0.81 -4.48
N ALA A 87 -0.10 1.99 -4.54
CA ALA A 87 -1.55 2.10 -4.35
C ALA A 87 -2.34 1.28 -5.38
N ILE A 88 -1.95 1.35 -6.66
CA ILE A 88 -2.56 0.56 -7.74
C ILE A 88 -2.37 -0.94 -7.47
N ALA A 89 -1.16 -1.36 -7.13
CA ALA A 89 -0.84 -2.75 -6.85
C ALA A 89 -1.64 -3.30 -5.65
N ILE A 90 -1.76 -2.53 -4.57
CA ILE A 90 -2.57 -2.88 -3.39
C ILE A 90 -4.04 -3.10 -3.77
N MET A 91 -4.63 -2.18 -4.55
CA MET A 91 -6.02 -2.30 -5.01
C MET A 91 -6.20 -3.52 -5.92
N TRP A 92 -5.34 -3.67 -6.92
CA TRP A 92 -5.39 -4.77 -7.87
C TRP A 92 -5.27 -6.13 -7.18
N GLN A 93 -4.32 -6.27 -6.26
CA GLN A 93 -4.09 -7.50 -5.52
C GLN A 93 -5.28 -7.90 -4.64
N SER A 94 -5.97 -6.92 -4.07
CA SER A 94 -7.09 -7.17 -3.15
C SER A 94 -8.42 -7.39 -3.88
N ALA A 95 -8.50 -6.97 -5.16
CA ALA A 95 -9.74 -6.99 -5.93
C ALA A 95 -10.40 -8.38 -6.02
N PRO A 96 -9.71 -9.49 -6.33
CA PRO A 96 -10.34 -10.81 -6.40
C PRO A 96 -10.97 -11.26 -5.08
N PHE A 97 -10.42 -10.80 -3.95
CA PHE A 97 -10.94 -11.15 -2.62
C PHE A 97 -12.16 -10.30 -2.26
N LEU A 98 -12.16 -9.02 -2.66
CA LEU A 98 -13.25 -8.09 -2.41
C LEU A 98 -14.45 -8.31 -3.34
N TRP A 99 -14.25 -8.80 -4.56
CA TRP A 99 -15.33 -9.10 -5.53
C TRP A 99 -16.08 -10.41 -5.27
N ARG A 100 -15.64 -11.22 -4.30
CA ARG A 100 -16.33 -12.48 -3.93
C ARG A 100 -17.62 -12.24 -3.13
N TYR A 101 -17.89 -11.00 -2.74
CA TYR A 101 -19.07 -10.55 -1.99
C TYR A 101 -19.75 -9.40 -2.73
#